data_AF-A0A3A8AAM5-F1
#
_entry.id   AF-A0A3A8AAM5-F1
#
_cell.length_a   1.000
_cell.length_b   1.000
_cell.length_c   1.000
_cell.angle_alpha   90.00
_cell.angle_beta   90.00
_cell.angle_gamma   90.00
#
_symmetry.space_group_name_H-M   'P 1'
#
loop_
_entity.id
_entity.type
_entity.pdbx_description
1 polymer ?
#
loop_
_entity_poly.entity_id
_entity_poly.type
_entity_poly.pdbx_seq_one_letter_code
_entity_poly.pdbx_strand_id
1 'polypeptide(L)' 'MDFDRFFADKLSGLHDGGNYRVFAELERQRGCFPRATRHRGDGSTHDV' A
#
# COMPACT_ATOMS: atom_id res chain seq x y z
N MET A 1 10.55 8.08 27.92
CA MET A 1 9.71 8.51 26.79
C MET A 1 9.29 7.24 26.07
N ASP A 2 7.99 7.08 25.81
CA ASP A 2 7.42 5.87 25.21
C ASP A 2 7.20 6.14 23.72
N PHE A 3 8.20 5.80 22.91
CA PHE A 3 8.19 6.07 21.47
C PHE A 3 7.25 5.13 20.72
N ASP A 4 7.11 3.89 21.17
CA ASP A 4 6.22 2.91 20.56
C ASP A 4 4.77 3.38 20.64
N ARG A 5 4.35 3.87 21.82
CA ARG A 5 3.02 4.46 21.97
C ARG A 5 2.83 5.71 21.12
N PHE A 6 3.84 6.58 21.05
CA PHE A 6 3.76 7.77 20.21
C PHE A 6 3.53 7.42 18.72
N PHE A 7 4.25 6.44 18.18
CA PHE A 7 4.08 6.03 16.78
C PHE A 7 2.72 5.36 16.54
N ALA A 8 2.27 4.52 17.47
CA ALA A 8 0.95 3.88 17.39
C ALA A 8 -0.19 4.91 17.36
N ASP A 9 -0.13 5.92 18.23
CA ASP A 9 -1.14 6.99 18.29
C ASP A 9 -1.19 7.79 16.97
N LYS A 10 -0.03 8.10 16.38
CA LYS A 10 0.04 8.80 15.09
C LYS A 10 -0.52 7.95 13.96
N LEU A 11 -0.26 6.65 13.97
CA LEU A 11 -0.81 5.72 12.99
C LEU A 11 -2.33 5.63 13.10
N SER A 12 -2.87 5.48 14.32
CA SER A 12 -4.32 5.47 14.57
C SER A 12 -4.98 6.72 14.01
N GLY A 13 -4.39 7.90 14.24
CA GLY A 13 -4.92 9.15 13.69
C GLY A 13 -5.02 9.17 12.15
N LEU A 14 -4.12 8.47 11.43
CA LEU A 14 -4.21 8.33 9.97
C LEU A 14 -5.37 7.40 9.55
N HIS A 15 -5.56 6.31 10.30
CA HIS A 15 -6.68 5.39 10.06
C HIS A 15 -8.02 6.08 10.32
N ASP A 16 -8.15 6.78 11.45
CA ASP A 16 -9.36 7.51 11.84
C ASP A 16 -9.68 8.65 10.86
N GLY A 17 -8.63 9.32 10.35
CA GLY A 17 -8.76 10.36 9.33
C GLY A 17 -9.03 9.84 7.91
N GLY A 18 -9.07 8.52 7.69
CA GLY A 18 -9.29 7.91 6.39
C GLY A 18 -8.18 8.21 5.36
N ASN A 19 -7.03 8.71 5.80
CA ASN A 19 -5.91 9.10 4.94
C ASN A 19 -4.72 8.12 5.06
N TYR A 20 -4.87 7.04 5.83
CA TYR A 20 -3.95 5.92 5.81
C TYR A 20 -3.92 5.25 4.43
N ARG A 21 -2.72 4.99 3.90
CA ARG A 21 -2.52 4.45 2.54
C ARG A 21 -1.84 3.10 2.58
N VAL A 22 -2.41 2.14 1.86
CA VAL A 22 -1.78 0.86 1.55
C VAL A 22 -1.34 0.90 0.09
N PHE A 23 -0.05 0.71 -0.17
CA PHE A 23 0.48 0.75 -1.53
C PHE A 23 0.10 -0.49 -2.32
N ALA A 24 -0.22 -0.30 -3.60
CA ALA A 24 -0.38 -1.39 -4.53
C ALA A 24 0.98 -1.80 -5.10
N GLU A 25 1.28 -3.09 -5.09
CA GLU A 25 2.47 -3.64 -5.74
C GLU A 25 2.19 -3.80 -7.23
N LEU A 26 2.76 -2.91 -8.05
CA LEU A 26 2.55 -2.88 -9.50
C LEU A 26 3.86 -3.16 -10.23
N GLU A 27 3.81 -4.12 -11.15
CA GLU A 27 4.86 -4.40 -12.14
C GLU A 27 4.44 -3.85 -13.50
N ARG A 28 5.12 -2.81 -14.00
CA ARG A 28 4.82 -2.24 -15.32
C ARG A 28 5.38 -3.11 -16.44
N GLN A 29 4.59 -3.29 -17.50
CA GLN A 29 5.00 -4.09 -18.65
C GLN A 29 5.81 -3.22 -19.64
N ARG A 30 7.12 -3.45 -19.74
CA ARG A 30 8.01 -2.69 -20.64
C ARG A 30 7.53 -2.79 -22.09
N GLY A 31 7.36 -1.64 -22.75
CA GLY A 31 6.87 -1.56 -24.13
C GLY A 31 5.35 -1.64 -24.28
N CYS A 32 4.62 -1.95 -23.21
CA CYS A 32 3.16 -2.14 -23.21
C CYS A 32 2.44 -1.09 -22.36
N PHE A 33 2.85 0.19 -22.45
CA PHE A 33 2.13 1.26 -21.74
C PHE A 33 0.67 1.32 -22.20
N PRO A 34 -0.33 1.35 -21.30
CA PRO A 34 -0.22 1.61 -19.86
C PRO A 34 -0.26 0.38 -18.92
N ARG A 35 -0.18 -0.85 -19.44
CA ARG A 35 -0.42 -2.09 -18.69
C ARG A 35 0.52 -2.30 -17.50
N ALA A 36 -0.04 -2.85 -16.42
CA ALA A 36 0.70 -3.35 -15.28
C ALA A 36 0.09 -4.65 -14.73
N THR A 37 0.91 -5.46 -14.07
CA THR A 37 0.46 -6.58 -13.26
C THR A 37 0.43 -6.14 -11.80
N ARG A 38 -0.68 -6.36 -11.08
CA ARG A 38 -0.73 -6.14 -9.63
C ARG A 38 -0.53 -7.44 -8.88
N HIS A 39 0.44 -7.42 -7.97
CA HIS A 39 0.68 -8.49 -7.00
C HIS A 39 -0.14 -8.22 -5.73
N ARG A 40 -0.74 -9.27 -5.18
CA ARG A 40 -1.50 -9.24 -3.93
C ARG A 40 -0.76 -10.03 -2.85
N GLY A 41 -0.98 -9.69 -1.59
CA GLY A 41 -0.34 -10.35 -0.44
C GLY A 41 -0.69 -11.83 -0.27
N ASP A 42 -1.74 -12.32 -0.94
CA ASP A 42 -2.10 -13.74 -1.01
C ASP A 42 -1.34 -14.49 -2.12
N GLY A 43 -0.41 -13.84 -2.82
CA GLY A 43 0.36 -14.39 -3.94
C GLY A 43 -0.37 -14.37 -5.28
N SER A 44 -1.63 -13.94 -5.32
CA SER A 44 -2.38 -13.82 -6.57
C SER A 44 -1.96 -12.59 -7.38
N THR A 45 -2.12 -12.68 -8.71
CA THR A 45 -1.85 -11.59 -9.64
C THR A 45 -3.08 -11.28 -10.49
N HIS A 46 -3.19 -10.03 -10.95
CA HIS A 46 -4.18 -9.63 -11.95
C HIS A 46 -3.67 -8.43 -12.76
N ASP A 47 -4.13 -8.33 -14.01
CA ASP A 47 -3.85 -7.20 -14.88
C ASP A 47 -4.57 -5.93 -14.40
N VAL A 48 -3.90 -4.79 -14.57
CA VAL A 48 -4.36 -3.43 -14.25
C VAL A 48 -4.03 -2.46 -15.38
#